data_AF-A0A0V1NPH0-F1
#
_entry.id   AF-A0A0V1NPH0-F1
#
_cell.length_a   1.000
_cell.length_b   1.000
_cell.length_c   1.000
_cell.angle_alpha   90.00
_cell.angle_beta   90.00
_cell.angle_gamma   90.00
#
_symmetry.space_group_name_H-M   'P 1'
#
loop_
_entity.id
_entity.type
_entity.pdbx_description
1 polymer ?
#
loop_
_entity_poly.entity_id
_entity_poly.type
_entity_poly.pdbx_seq_one_letter_code
_entity_poly.pdbx_strand_id
1 'polypeptide(L)'
;MITYVPRKNSNVLLLTSCHTKLKVDNQQGDKGPNIMNDYNLGKRGVDSMDARIEDFCSIRKTNKYTMLMLYFIVEVRINNAFLLMRHKQSYQNIKKRFMRELSAGQAHRNELSK
;
A
#
# COMPACT_ATOMS: atom_id res chain seq x y z
N MET A 1 -2.41 -18.22 -19.86
CA MET A 1 -3.70 -18.13 -19.14
C MET A 1 -3.88 -19.42 -18.34
N ILE A 2 -4.31 -19.34 -17.08
CA ILE A 2 -4.38 -20.48 -16.15
C ILE A 2 -5.67 -20.44 -15.35
N THR A 3 -6.35 -21.57 -15.26
CA THR A 3 -7.59 -21.77 -14.49
C THR A 3 -7.35 -22.69 -13.30
N TYR A 4 -7.82 -22.30 -12.12
CA TYR A 4 -7.71 -23.09 -10.89
C TYR A 4 -9.04 -23.07 -10.12
N VAL A 5 -9.39 -24.18 -9.47
CA VAL A 5 -10.65 -24.34 -8.73
C VAL A 5 -10.34 -24.50 -7.24
N PRO A 6 -10.29 -23.41 -6.44
CA PRO A 6 -10.00 -23.48 -5.01
C PRO A 6 -11.09 -24.16 -4.18
N ARG A 7 -12.36 -24.02 -4.57
CA ARG A 7 -13.52 -24.55 -3.83
C ARG A 7 -14.58 -25.04 -4.82
N LYS A 8 -15.46 -25.94 -4.39
CA LYS A 8 -16.59 -26.39 -5.20
C LYS A 8 -17.39 -25.17 -5.67
N ASN A 9 -17.65 -25.08 -6.97
CA ASN A 9 -18.34 -23.96 -7.64
C ASN A 9 -17.62 -22.59 -7.57
N SER A 10 -16.31 -22.57 -7.31
CA SER A 10 -15.50 -21.34 -7.36
C SER A 10 -14.29 -21.55 -8.26
N ASN A 11 -14.22 -20.78 -9.35
CA ASN A 11 -13.12 -20.84 -10.31
C ASN A 11 -12.34 -19.52 -10.26
N VAL A 12 -11.02 -19.61 -10.34
CA VAL A 12 -10.08 -18.48 -10.43
C VAL A 12 -9.36 -18.56 -11.77
N LEU A 13 -9.44 -17.46 -12.53
CA LEU A 13 -8.72 -17.29 -13.78
C LEU A 13 -7.57 -16.29 -13.57
N LEU A 14 -6.35 -16.72 -13.88
CA LEU A 14 -5.14 -15.91 -13.80
C LEU A 14 -4.53 -15.75 -15.19
N LEU A 15 -4.29 -14.50 -15.58
CA LEU A 15 -3.56 -14.16 -16.79
C LEU A 15 -2.18 -13.64 -16.40
N THR A 16 -1.14 -14.30 -16.88
CA THR A 16 0.25 -13.94 -16.61
C THR A 16 1.10 -14.22 -17.85
N SER A 17 2.05 -13.34 -18.13
CA SER A 17 3.11 -13.53 -19.14
C SER A 17 4.41 -14.09 -18.52
N CYS A 18 4.56 -14.02 -17.20
CA CYS A 18 5.81 -14.34 -16.50
C CYS A 18 6.03 -15.84 -16.27
N HIS A 19 4.97 -16.65 -16.32
CA HIS A 19 5.04 -18.08 -16.03
C HIS A 19 4.68 -18.90 -17.27
N THR A 20 5.67 -19.63 -17.79
CA THR A 20 5.53 -20.52 -18.96
C THR A 20 5.08 -21.93 -18.58
N LYS A 21 5.22 -22.34 -17.31
CA LYS A 21 4.81 -23.66 -16.81
C LYS A 21 4.06 -23.54 -15.49
N LEU A 22 2.95 -24.28 -15.37
CA LEU A 22 2.23 -24.46 -14.12
C LEU A 22 3.06 -25.35 -13.19
N LYS A 23 3.56 -24.78 -12.09
CA LYS A 23 4.17 -25.53 -10.99
C LYS A 23 3.24 -25.44 -9.79
N VAL A 24 3.00 -26.58 -9.13
CA VAL A 24 2.30 -26.63 -7.85
C VAL A 24 3.36 -26.59 -6.77
N ASP A 25 3.25 -25.63 -5.85
CA ASP A 25 4.13 -25.60 -4.69
C ASP A 25 3.58 -26.57 -3.63
N ASN A 26 4.46 -27.42 -3.09
CA ASN A 26 4.10 -28.42 -2.08
C ASN A 26 4.64 -28.04 -0.70
N GLN A 27 5.26 -26.87 -0.53
CA GLN A 27 6.07 -26.60 0.66
C GLN A 27 5.30 -26.25 1.94
N GLN A 28 3.97 -26.06 1.93
CA GLN A 28 3.31 -25.61 3.16
C GLN A 28 1.82 -25.97 3.28
N GLY A 29 1.39 -27.20 2.98
CA GLY A 29 -0.03 -27.62 3.13
C GLY A 29 -1.04 -26.92 2.21
N ASP A 30 -0.64 -25.82 1.59
CA ASP A 30 -1.38 -25.04 0.61
C ASP A 30 -1.03 -25.57 -0.79
N LYS A 31 -1.88 -26.45 -1.32
CA LYS A 31 -1.67 -27.14 -2.62
C LYS A 31 -2.01 -26.24 -3.80
N GLY A 32 -1.73 -24.94 -3.68
CA GLY A 32 -2.04 -23.93 -4.67
C GLY A 32 -1.03 -23.91 -5.82
N PRO A 33 -1.42 -23.42 -7.01
CA PRO A 33 -0.45 -23.13 -8.06
C PRO A 33 0.55 -22.08 -7.58
N ASN A 34 1.85 -22.23 -7.84
CA ASN A 34 2.88 -21.26 -7.48
C ASN A 34 2.54 -19.83 -7.95
N ILE A 35 1.90 -19.75 -9.12
CA ILE A 35 1.45 -18.51 -9.76
C ILE A 35 0.39 -17.78 -8.92
N MET A 36 -0.44 -18.53 -8.19
CA MET A 36 -1.40 -17.94 -7.26
C MET A 36 -0.68 -17.31 -6.07
N ASN A 37 0.41 -17.92 -5.59
CA ASN A 37 1.23 -17.37 -4.51
C ASN A 37 1.92 -16.07 -4.96
N ASP A 38 2.55 -16.09 -6.14
CA ASP A 38 3.19 -14.91 -6.74
C ASP A 38 2.19 -13.76 -6.95
N TYR A 39 0.99 -14.06 -7.46
CA TYR A 39 -0.09 -13.07 -7.59
C TYR A 39 -0.53 -12.53 -6.23
N ASN A 40 -0.74 -13.40 -5.24
CA ASN A 40 -1.16 -12.99 -3.90
C ASN A 40 -0.10 -12.14 -3.19
N LEU A 41 1.17 -12.39 -3.45
CA LEU A 41 2.28 -11.57 -2.96
C LEU A 41 2.24 -10.16 -3.57
N GLY A 42 2.03 -10.06 -4.88
CA GLY A 42 2.01 -8.78 -5.60
C GLY A 42 0.74 -7.95 -5.44
N LYS A 43 -0.43 -8.56 -5.27
CA LYS A 43 -1.72 -7.85 -5.32
C LYS A 43 -1.96 -6.90 -4.15
N ARG A 44 -1.28 -7.10 -3.01
CA ARG A 44 -1.55 -6.34 -1.77
C ARG A 44 -1.00 -4.92 -1.75
N GLY A 45 -0.27 -4.48 -2.78
CA GLY A 45 0.44 -3.20 -2.77
C GLY A 45 -0.46 -1.99 -2.49
N VAL A 46 -1.53 -1.84 -3.28
CA VAL A 46 -2.49 -0.72 -3.18
C VAL A 46 -3.29 -0.83 -1.89
N ASP A 47 -3.90 -1.99 -1.60
CA ASP A 47 -4.67 -2.22 -0.37
C ASP A 47 -3.85 -1.91 0.90
N SER A 48 -2.56 -2.26 0.89
CA SER A 48 -1.66 -1.97 2.01
C SER A 48 -1.38 -0.49 2.16
N MET A 49 -1.34 0.28 1.06
CA MET A 49 -1.23 1.73 1.11
C MET A 49 -2.51 2.34 1.67
N ASP A 50 -3.67 1.92 1.15
CA ASP A 50 -4.98 2.41 1.56
C ASP A 50 -5.22 2.18 3.06
N ALA A 51 -4.94 0.98 3.57
CA ALA A 51 -5.02 0.68 5.00
C ALA A 51 -4.13 1.62 5.86
N ARG A 52 -2.91 1.93 5.40
CA ARG A 52 -2.01 2.86 6.12
C ARG A 52 -2.50 4.30 6.07
N ILE A 53 -3.17 4.70 5.00
CA ILE A 53 -3.74 6.03 4.85
C ILE A 53 -4.96 6.15 5.76
N GLU A 54 -5.84 5.15 5.78
CA GLU A 54 -7.05 5.12 6.63
C GLU A 54 -6.72 5.36 8.11
N ASP A 55 -5.69 4.69 8.65
CA ASP A 55 -5.25 4.83 10.04
C ASP A 55 -4.86 6.28 10.45
N PHE A 56 -4.45 7.12 9.50
CA PHE A 56 -3.94 8.47 9.75
C PHE A 56 -4.54 9.54 8.83
N CYS A 57 -5.75 9.28 8.33
CA CYS A 57 -6.39 10.07 7.29
C CYS A 57 -6.75 11.49 7.79
N SER A 58 -6.34 12.50 7.02
CA SER A 58 -6.64 13.92 7.26
C SER A 58 -7.72 14.47 6.33
N ILE A 59 -8.40 13.60 5.57
CA ILE A 59 -9.48 13.99 4.65
C ILE A 59 -10.64 14.57 5.49
N ARG A 60 -11.08 15.78 5.10
CA ARG A 60 -12.25 16.44 5.70
C ARG A 60 -13.44 16.38 4.75
N LYS A 61 -14.65 16.37 5.31
CA LYS A 61 -15.88 16.51 4.53
C LYS A 61 -15.82 17.82 3.75
N THR A 62 -15.95 17.74 2.43
CA THR A 62 -15.90 18.88 1.52
C THR A 62 -16.88 18.65 0.37
N ASN A 63 -17.52 19.73 -0.09
CA ASN A 63 -18.39 19.70 -1.26
C ASN A 63 -17.64 20.02 -2.56
N LYS A 64 -16.31 20.24 -2.48
CA LYS A 64 -15.47 20.62 -3.62
C LYS A 64 -14.56 19.44 -3.99
N TYR A 65 -14.78 18.84 -5.15
CA TYR A 65 -13.96 17.72 -5.65
C TYR A 65 -12.47 18.06 -5.74
N THR A 66 -12.12 19.29 -6.11
CA THR A 66 -10.71 19.74 -6.15
C THR A 66 -10.04 19.64 -4.78
N MET A 67 -10.77 19.93 -3.69
CA MET A 67 -10.23 19.79 -2.33
C MET A 67 -10.07 18.33 -1.94
N LEU A 68 -11.02 17.47 -2.34
CA LEU A 68 -10.90 16.02 -2.14
C LEU A 68 -9.64 15.48 -2.84
N MET A 69 -9.40 15.90 -4.08
CA MET A 69 -8.19 15.54 -4.84
C MET A 69 -6.92 16.04 -4.16
N LEU A 70 -6.91 17.26 -3.65
CA LEU A 70 -5.78 17.79 -2.89
C LEU A 70 -5.48 16.93 -1.66
N TYR A 71 -6.49 16.50 -0.91
CA TYR A 71 -6.30 15.63 0.24
C TYR A 71 -5.68 14.29 -0.15
N PHE A 72 -6.16 13.65 -1.21
CA PHE A 72 -5.58 12.39 -1.70
C PHE A 72 -4.10 12.55 -2.11
N ILE A 73 -3.76 13.63 -2.82
CA ILE A 73 -2.37 13.90 -3.21
C ILE A 73 -1.47 14.07 -1.98
N VAL A 74 -1.95 14.80 -0.96
CA VAL A 74 -1.19 15.02 0.28
C VAL A 74 -0.99 13.70 1.04
N GLU A 75 -2.03 12.88 1.19
CA GLU A 75 -1.96 11.58 1.88
C GLU A 75 -0.95 10.63 1.20
N VAL A 76 -1.00 10.50 -0.13
CA VAL A 76 -0.05 9.66 -0.89
C VAL A 76 1.37 10.19 -0.74
N ARG A 77 1.59 11.51 -0.80
CA ARG A 77 2.92 12.12 -0.61
C ARG A 77 3.48 11.84 0.79
N ILE A 78 2.66 11.99 1.83
CA ILE A 78 3.05 11.72 3.21
C ILE A 78 3.43 10.24 3.39
N ASN A 79 2.62 9.32 2.85
CA ASN A 79 2.90 7.89 2.91
C ASN A 79 4.22 7.54 2.21
N ASN A 80 4.46 8.09 1.02
CA ASN A 80 5.71 7.86 0.28
C ASN A 80 6.93 8.44 1.01
N ALA A 81 6.81 9.64 1.58
CA ALA A 81 7.88 10.24 2.39
C ALA A 81 8.20 9.37 3.62
N PHE A 82 7.17 8.86 4.32
CA PHE A 82 7.34 7.95 5.45
C PHE A 82 8.07 6.66 5.04
N LEU A 83 7.70 6.03 3.91
CA LEU A 83 8.36 4.83 3.41
C LEU A 83 9.83 5.05 3.06
N LEU A 84 10.15 6.17 2.40
CA LEU A 84 11.52 6.54 2.07
C LEU A 84 12.37 6.75 3.33
N MET A 85 11.82 7.42 4.34
CA MET A 85 12.53 7.70 5.58
C MET A 85 12.74 6.43 6.42
N ARG A 86 11.74 5.54 6.44
CA ARG A 86 11.84 4.21 7.04
C ARG A 86 12.94 3.37 6.40
N HIS A 87 13.03 3.39 5.07
CA HIS A 87 14.05 2.67 4.33
C HIS A 87 15.47 3.21 4.60
N LYS A 88 15.66 4.52 4.63
CA LYS A 88 16.99 5.13 4.75
C LYS A 88 17.58 5.10 6.17
N GLN A 89 16.75 5.22 7.21
CA GLN A 89 17.26 5.57 8.54
C GLN A 89 17.08 4.48 9.60
N SER A 90 16.67 3.26 9.23
CA SER A 90 16.11 2.28 10.20
C SER A 90 15.12 2.98 11.14
N TYR A 91 14.28 3.84 10.57
CA TYR A 91 13.38 4.68 11.35
C TYR A 91 12.30 3.76 11.93
N GLN A 92 12.51 3.30 13.17
CA GLN A 92 11.62 2.39 13.90
C GLN A 92 10.39 3.10 14.48
N ASN A 93 10.32 4.42 14.33
CA ASN A 93 9.25 5.21 14.91
C ASN A 93 7.93 5.01 14.15
N ILE A 94 6.85 4.94 14.93
CA ILE A 94 5.48 4.82 14.44
C ILE A 94 5.13 6.05 13.57
N LYS A 95 4.35 5.86 12.50
CA LYS A 95 3.88 6.92 11.56
C LYS A 95 3.33 8.17 12.29
N LYS A 96 2.69 7.99 13.45
CA LYS A 96 2.25 9.08 14.34
C LYS A 96 3.37 10.07 14.73
N ARG A 97 4.56 9.57 15.04
CA ARG A 97 5.71 10.42 15.40
C ARG A 97 6.27 11.16 14.19
N PHE A 98 6.35 10.47 13.05
CA PHE A 98 6.71 11.10 11.77
C PHE A 98 5.81 12.31 11.47
N MET A 99 4.49 12.14 11.62
CA MET A 99 3.53 13.21 11.40
C MET A 99 3.74 14.40 12.35
N ARG A 100 4.05 14.15 13.63
CA ARG A 100 4.35 15.22 14.60
C ARG A 100 5.61 16.00 14.21
N GLU A 101 6.67 15.31 13.84
CA GLU A 101 7.93 15.93 13.39
C GLU A 101 7.72 16.74 12.11
N LEU A 102 6.91 16.23 11.18
CA LEU A 102 6.56 16.91 9.94
C LEU A 102 5.80 18.22 10.21
N SER A 103 4.81 18.19 11.11
CA SER A 103 4.07 19.39 11.52
C SER A 103 4.96 20.42 12.22
N ALA A 104 5.84 19.99 13.14
CA ALA A 104 6.76 20.88 13.85
C ALA A 104 7.76 21.55 12.90
N GLY A 105 8.32 20.80 11.95
CA GLY A 105 9.26 21.33 10.95
C GLY A 105 8.61 22.28 9.94
N GLN A 106 7.30 22.16 9.68
CA GLN A 106 6.57 23.15 8.88
C GLN A 106 6.31 24.45 9.65
N ALA A 107 5.97 24.36 10.94
CA ALA A 107 5.71 25.54 11.78
C ALA A 107 6.96 26.44 11.90
N HIS A 108 8.13 25.85 12.22
CA HIS A 108 9.38 26.59 12.37
C HIS A 108 9.86 27.27 11.07
N ARG A 109 9.59 26.68 9.90
CA ARG A 109 9.95 27.30 8.62
C ARG A 109 9.04 28.48 8.26
N ASN A 110 7.79 28.45 8.69
CA ASN A 110 6.86 29.55 8.46
C ASN A 110 7.16 30.76 9.35
N GLU A 111 7.75 30.55 10.52
CA GLU A 111 8.21 31.61 11.43
C GLU A 111 9.46 32.33 10.92
N LEU A 112 10.39 31.61 10.27
CA LEU A 112 11.60 32.17 9.67
C LEU A 112 11.37 32.87 8.31
N SER A 113 10.20 32.68 7.70
CA SER A 113 9.83 33.26 6.41
C SER A 113 8.99 34.54 6.53
N LYS A 114 8.73 35.01 7.75
CA LYS A 114 8.09 36.30 8.05
C LYS A 114 9.15 37.30 8.50
#